data_AF-A0A2S9I899-F1
#
_entry.id   AF-A0A2S9I899-F1
#
_cell.length_a   1.000
_cell.length_b   1.000
_cell.length_c   1.000
_cell.angle_alpha   90.00
_cell.angle_beta   90.00
_cell.angle_gamma   90.00
#
_symmetry.space_group_name_H-M   'P 1'
#
loop_
_entity.id
_entity.type
_entity.pdbx_description
1 polymer ?
#
loop_
_entity_poly.entity_id
_entity_poly.type
_entity_poly.pdbx_seq_one_letter_code
_entity_poly.pdbx_strand_id
1 'polypeptide(L)'
;MATKAELQAQVQQQEKEIQSLKNLLARAERELNDKLLPEELPPAPVPHLVGYWMRHYRMPWEVFWCSDHLQWINELDSSFPYSMADNTCPACSKEKDYGEDGC
;
A
#
# COMPACT_ATOMS: atom_id res chain seq x y z
N MET A 1 -6.84 -34.87 -14.88
CA MET A 1 -6.93 -35.06 -13.42
C MET A 1 -5.77 -34.30 -12.80
N ALA A 2 -6.03 -33.45 -11.82
CA ALA A 2 -4.97 -32.73 -11.13
C ALA A 2 -4.06 -33.73 -10.40
N THR A 3 -2.75 -33.51 -10.47
CA THR A 3 -1.79 -34.35 -9.76
C THR A 3 -1.84 -34.06 -8.26
N LYS A 4 -1.37 -35.00 -7.45
CA LYS A 4 -1.23 -34.80 -6.00
C LYS A 4 -0.40 -33.55 -5.67
N ALA A 5 0.64 -33.28 -6.45
CA ALA A 5 1.51 -32.12 -6.25
C ALA A 5 0.79 -30.80 -6.53
N GLU A 6 -0.03 -30.74 -7.59
CA GLU A 6 -0.83 -29.56 -7.93
C GLU A 6 -1.86 -29.25 -6.82
N LEU A 7 -2.54 -30.29 -6.30
CA LEU A 7 -3.48 -30.11 -5.19
C LEU A 7 -2.77 -29.64 -3.91
N GLN A 8 -1.57 -30.16 -3.61
CA GLN A 8 -0.78 -29.69 -2.46
C GLN A 8 -0.35 -28.23 -2.60
N ALA A 9 0.09 -27.81 -3.79
CA ALA A 9 0.44 -26.42 -4.05
C ALA A 9 -0.78 -25.48 -3.90
N GLN A 10 -1.95 -25.90 -4.37
CA GLN A 10 -3.20 -25.14 -4.21
C GLN A 10 -3.59 -24.99 -2.74
N VAL A 11 -3.53 -26.06 -1.94
CA VAL A 11 -3.84 -25.99 -0.51
C VAL A 11 -2.89 -25.03 0.20
N GLN A 12 -1.59 -25.11 -0.06
CA GLN A 12 -0.61 -24.19 0.54
C GLN A 12 -0.87 -22.73 0.16
N GLN A 13 -1.26 -22.48 -1.09
CA GLN A 13 -1.62 -21.14 -1.54
C GLN A 13 -2.87 -20.63 -0.82
N GLN A 14 -3.91 -21.47 -0.73
CA GLN A 14 -5.15 -21.15 -0.02
C GLN A 14 -4.92 -20.89 1.47
N GLU A 15 -4.07 -21.67 2.13
CA GLU A 15 -3.71 -21.46 3.53
C GLU A 15 -3.03 -20.12 3.77
N LYS A 16 -2.13 -19.70 2.86
CA LYS A 16 -1.51 -18.37 2.90
C LYS A 16 -2.53 -17.26 2.70
N GLU A 17 -3.44 -17.42 1.75
CA GLU A 17 -4.50 -16.44 1.50
C GLU A 17 -5.45 -16.32 2.70
N ILE A 18 -5.87 -17.45 3.29
CA ILE A 18 -6.69 -17.46 4.50
C ILE A 18 -6.00 -16.73 5.64
N GLN A 19 -4.69 -16.95 5.83
CA GLN A 19 -3.95 -16.27 6.88
C GLN A 19 -3.85 -14.76 6.63
N SER A 20 -3.61 -14.36 5.39
CA SER A 20 -3.60 -12.95 4.98
C SER A 20 -4.95 -12.27 5.25
N LEU A 21 -6.05 -12.89 4.83
CA LEU A 21 -7.40 -12.38 5.04
C LEU A 21 -7.76 -12.29 6.53
N LYS A 22 -7.36 -13.26 7.35
CA LYS A 22 -7.55 -13.21 8.81
C LYS A 22 -6.82 -12.02 9.44
N ASN A 23 -5.61 -11.71 8.98
CA ASN A 23 -4.85 -10.57 9.47
C ASN A 23 -5.53 -9.25 9.11
N LEU A 24 -6.02 -9.12 7.86
CA LEU A 24 -6.77 -7.96 7.40
C LEU A 24 -8.07 -7.76 8.17
N LEU A 25 -8.81 -8.85 8.42
CA LEU A 25 -10.04 -8.82 9.22
C LEU A 25 -9.77 -8.33 10.64
N ALA A 26 -8.75 -8.89 11.30
CA ALA A 26 -8.39 -8.50 12.66
C ALA A 26 -7.99 -7.01 12.76
N ARG A 27 -7.32 -6.47 11.74
CA ARG A 27 -7.02 -5.04 11.65
C ARG A 27 -8.28 -4.20 11.45
N ALA A 28 -9.15 -4.57 10.52
CA ALA A 28 -10.40 -3.86 10.29
C ALA A 28 -11.30 -3.85 11.54
N GLU A 29 -11.36 -4.95 12.29
CA GLU A 29 -12.03 -5.01 13.58
C GLU A 29 -11.41 -4.05 14.60
N ARG A 30 -10.08 -3.94 14.67
CA ARG A 30 -9.40 -2.94 15.51
C ARG A 30 -9.76 -1.52 15.10
N GLU A 31 -9.76 -1.22 13.80
CA GLU A 31 -10.11 0.09 13.25
C GLU A 31 -11.53 0.51 13.63
N LEU A 32 -12.51 -0.38 13.45
CA LEU A 32 -13.91 -0.12 13.84
C LEU A 32 -14.11 0.10 15.34
N ASN A 33 -13.17 -0.37 16.17
CA ASN A 33 -13.21 -0.24 17.62
C ASN A 33 -12.26 0.84 18.16
N ASP A 34 -11.65 1.67 17.30
CA ASP A 34 -10.64 2.68 17.67
C ASP A 34 -9.46 2.09 18.46
N LYS A 35 -9.06 0.85 18.13
CA LYS A 35 -7.99 0.07 18.79
C LYS A 35 -6.83 -0.27 17.86
N LEU A 36 -6.58 0.56 16.85
CA LEU A 36 -5.43 0.39 15.97
C LEU A 36 -4.13 0.40 16.78
N LEU A 37 -3.20 -0.48 16.40
CA LEU A 37 -1.87 -0.50 16.97
C LEU A 37 -1.07 0.72 16.48
N PRO A 38 -0.06 1.20 17.22
CA PRO A 38 0.75 2.35 16.81
C PRO A 38 1.35 2.22 15.40
N GLU A 39 1.75 1.01 15.01
CA GLU A 39 2.28 0.69 13.69
C GLU A 39 1.23 0.70 12.56
N GLU A 40 -0.07 0.63 12.90
CA GLU A 40 -1.18 0.68 11.95
C GLU A 40 -1.69 2.11 11.70
N LEU A 41 -1.22 3.06 12.52
CA LEU A 41 -1.56 4.48 12.40
C LEU A 41 -0.72 5.16 11.32
N PRO A 42 -1.27 6.18 10.63
CA PRO A 42 -0.52 6.95 9.67
C PRO A 42 0.65 7.71 10.32
N PRO A 43 1.82 7.78 9.67
CA PRO A 43 2.94 8.59 10.13
C PRO A 43 2.59 10.07 10.32
N ALA A 44 2.68 10.59 11.54
CA ALA A 44 2.36 12.00 11.78
C ALA A 44 3.53 12.94 11.39
N PRO A 45 3.25 14.15 10.87
CA PRO A 45 1.94 14.68 10.51
C PRO A 45 1.49 14.20 9.13
N VAL A 46 0.19 13.93 8.97
CA VAL A 46 -0.41 13.66 7.65
C VAL A 46 -0.57 14.98 6.89
N PRO A 47 0.05 15.15 5.70
CA PRO A 47 -0.13 16.36 4.90
C PRO A 47 -1.59 16.56 4.51
N HIS A 48 -2.04 17.82 4.44
CA HIS A 48 -3.41 18.14 4.05
C HIS A 48 -3.79 17.54 2.69
N LEU A 49 -2.86 17.57 1.73
CA LEU A 49 -3.04 16.99 0.39
C LEU A 49 -3.31 15.48 0.46
N VAL A 50 -2.51 14.74 1.23
CA VAL A 50 -2.72 13.30 1.45
C VAL A 50 -4.06 13.04 2.13
N GLY A 51 -4.39 13.80 3.18
CA GLY A 51 -5.69 13.69 3.84
C GLY A 51 -6.87 13.98 2.90
N TYR A 52 -6.71 14.88 1.93
CA TYR A 52 -7.69 15.10 0.87
C TYR A 52 -7.81 13.88 -0.04
N TRP A 53 -6.69 13.31 -0.51
CA TRP A 53 -6.70 12.12 -1.37
C TRP A 53 -7.30 10.89 -0.69
N MET A 54 -6.94 10.61 0.58
CA MET A 54 -7.55 9.52 1.35
C MET A 54 -9.08 9.63 1.36
N ARG A 55 -9.62 10.83 1.58
CA ARG A 55 -11.07 11.08 1.57
C ARG A 55 -11.67 10.99 0.17
N HIS A 56 -10.99 11.53 -0.83
CA HIS A 56 -11.48 11.60 -2.21
C HIS A 56 -11.55 10.21 -2.85
N TYR A 57 -10.47 9.44 -2.74
CA TYR A 57 -10.35 8.11 -3.34
C TYR A 57 -10.83 6.98 -2.42
N ARG A 58 -11.19 7.29 -1.17
CA ARG A 58 -11.59 6.30 -0.14
C ARG A 58 -10.54 5.22 0.08
N MET A 59 -9.27 5.63 0.03
CA MET A 59 -8.11 4.76 0.17
C MET A 59 -7.44 4.98 1.53
N PRO A 60 -6.82 3.92 2.11
CA PRO A 60 -6.11 4.03 3.36
C PRO A 60 -4.78 4.79 3.18
N TRP A 61 -4.15 5.18 4.28
CA TRP A 61 -2.96 6.04 4.24
C TRP A 61 -1.75 5.35 3.61
N GLU A 62 -1.66 4.03 3.72
CA GLU A 62 -0.53 3.23 3.22
C GLU A 62 -0.35 3.37 1.70
N VAL A 63 -1.43 3.62 0.97
CA VAL A 63 -1.39 3.87 -0.48
C VAL A 63 -0.63 5.17 -0.81
N PHE A 64 -0.56 6.09 0.14
CA PHE A 64 0.08 7.40 -0.02
C PHE A 64 1.44 7.47 0.69
N TRP A 65 1.96 6.36 1.18
CA TRP A 65 3.22 6.30 1.91
C TRP A 65 4.29 5.57 1.10
N CYS A 66 5.44 6.22 0.91
CA CYS A 66 6.61 5.58 0.35
C CYS A 66 7.39 4.87 1.46
N SER A 67 7.38 3.54 1.43
CA SER A 67 8.11 2.71 2.40
C SER A 67 9.64 2.78 2.25
N ASP A 68 10.14 3.10 1.06
CA ASP A 68 11.58 3.14 0.78
C ASP A 68 12.23 4.39 1.37
N HIS A 69 11.61 5.55 1.16
CA HIS A 69 12.12 6.83 1.65
C HIS A 69 11.47 7.32 2.94
N LEU A 70 10.46 6.59 3.45
CA LEU A 70 9.68 6.94 4.64
C LEU A 70 9.08 8.34 4.52
N GLN A 71 8.49 8.63 3.37
CA GLN A 71 7.91 9.93 3.02
C GLN A 71 6.51 9.80 2.44
N TRP A 72 5.71 10.84 2.66
CA TRP A 72 4.42 10.98 1.99
C TRP A 72 4.61 11.20 0.49
N ILE A 73 3.81 10.50 -0.31
CA ILE A 73 3.64 10.74 -1.73
C ILE A 73 3.10 12.17 -1.91
N ASN A 74 3.72 12.92 -2.81
CA ASN A 74 3.35 14.30 -3.12
C ASN A 74 2.83 14.45 -4.55
N GLU A 75 2.97 13.42 -5.39
CA GLU A 75 2.47 13.39 -6.76
C GLU A 75 1.83 12.03 -7.06
N LEU A 76 0.58 12.07 -7.53
CA LEU A 76 -0.14 10.90 -8.01
C LEU A 76 -0.02 10.83 -9.53
N ASP A 77 0.16 9.63 -10.06
CA ASP A 77 0.17 9.42 -11.49
C ASP A 77 -1.22 9.65 -12.11
N SER A 78 -1.25 9.89 -13.43
CA SER A 78 -2.50 10.15 -14.16
C SER A 78 -3.43 8.93 -14.25
N SER A 79 -2.92 7.75 -13.95
CA SER A 79 -3.65 6.48 -13.93
C SER A 79 -4.21 6.13 -12.55
N PHE A 80 -3.91 6.92 -11.51
CA PHE A 80 -4.44 6.71 -10.17
C PHE A 80 -5.97 6.90 -10.18
N PRO A 81 -6.75 6.00 -9.55
CA PRO A 81 -6.36 4.92 -8.62
C PRO A 81 -6.18 3.53 -9.26
N TYR A 82 -6.16 3.42 -10.59
CA TYR A 82 -6.08 2.14 -11.31
C TYR A 82 -4.66 1.57 -11.34
N SER A 83 -3.66 2.44 -11.29
CA SER A 83 -2.24 2.11 -11.11
C SER A 83 -1.66 2.97 -10.00
N MET A 84 -0.62 2.44 -9.35
CA MET A 84 0.16 3.13 -8.31
C MET A 84 1.66 3.08 -8.64
N ALA A 85 2.01 2.62 -9.83
CA ALA A 85 3.39 2.35 -10.22
C ALA A 85 4.23 3.63 -10.31
N ASP A 86 3.60 4.76 -10.62
CA ASP A 86 4.29 6.03 -10.85
C ASP A 86 3.95 7.11 -9.84
N ASN A 87 3.23 6.77 -8.77
CA ASN A 87 3.09 7.67 -7.63
C ASN A 87 4.47 7.89 -7.01
N THR A 88 4.85 9.15 -6.80
CA THR A 88 6.19 9.48 -6.32
C THR A 88 6.16 10.29 -5.03
N CYS A 89 7.14 10.00 -4.17
CA CYS A 89 7.50 10.89 -3.08
C CYS A 89 8.63 11.83 -3.53
N PRO A 90 8.92 12.89 -2.76
CA PRO A 90 9.94 13.88 -3.12
C PRO A 90 11.35 13.31 -3.37
N ALA A 91 11.69 12.18 -2.77
CA ALA A 91 12.96 11.50 -3.00
C ALA A 91 12.92 10.67 -4.30
N CYS A 92 11.88 9.86 -4.53
CA CYS A 92 11.70 9.12 -5.77
C CYS A 92 11.70 10.03 -7.01
N SER A 93 11.04 11.19 -6.95
CA SER A 93 11.00 12.12 -8.08
C SER A 93 12.40 12.59 -8.46
N LYS A 94 13.25 12.91 -7.47
CA LYS A 94 14.64 13.31 -7.70
C LYS A 94 15.48 12.19 -8.29
N GLU A 95 15.28 10.95 -7.85
CA GLU A 95 16.01 9.79 -8.39
C GLU A 95 15.69 9.56 -9.88
N LYS A 96 14.45 9.82 -10.31
CA LYS A 96 14.06 9.77 -11.72
C LYS A 96 14.79 10.86 -12.55
N ASP A 97 14.89 12.08 -12.02
CA ASP A 97 15.54 13.20 -12.73
C ASP A 97 17.03 12.97 -13.02
N TYR A 98 17.77 12.29 -12.12
CA TYR A 98 19.20 11.98 -12.34
C TYR A 98 19.43 10.72 -13.18
N GLY A 99 18.37 9.96 -13.50
CA GLY A 99 18.44 8.72 -14.27
C GLY A 99 18.22 8.90 -15.78
N GLU A 100 17.72 10.05 -16.23
CA GLU A 100 17.38 10.31 -17.65
C GLU A 100 18.48 11.03 -18.46
N ASP A 101 19.57 11.50 -17.84
CA ASP A 101 20.75 12.06 -18.54
C ASP A 101 21.71 10.98 -19.11
N GLY A 102 21.20 9.78 -19.36
CA GLY A 102 21.96 8.59 -19.72
C GLY A 102 21.49 7.87 -20.98
N CYS A 103 21.19 8.58 -22.07
CA CYS A 103 21.22 8.03 -23.44
C CYS A 103 21.29 9.13 -24.50
#